data_AF-A0A3G8WK11-F1
#
_entry.id   AF-A0A3G8WK11-F1
#
_cell.length_a   1.000
_cell.length_b   1.000
_cell.length_c   1.000
_cell.angle_alpha   90.00
_cell.angle_beta   90.00
_cell.angle_gamma   90.00
#
_symmetry.space_group_name_H-M   'P 1'
#
loop_
_entity.id
_entity.type
_entity.pdbx_description
1 polymer ?
#
loop_
_entity_poly.entity_id
_entity_poly.type
_entity_poly.pdbx_seq_one_letter_code
_entity_poly.pdbx_strand_id
1 'polypeptide(L)'
;MVLLRKYYQTGTNGRLFLDGREVCSTIELPWKQNARRISCIPEGTYQITLRYTKRYDLHLMVNDVPGRNFILMHAANDAQKELLGCIAPVTKISGPGRGLQSRTALKKILDCVLRHIDRGAEVYLTIKKDWR
;
A
#
# COMPACT_ATOMS: atom_id res chain seq x y z
N MET A 1 4.53 -2.04 10.41
CA MET A 1 5.01 -1.96 9.01
C MET A 1 5.49 -0.55 8.71
N VAL A 2 6.50 -0.42 7.84
CA VAL A 2 7.02 0.88 7.38
C VAL A 2 7.06 0.91 5.86
N LEU A 3 6.42 1.91 5.25
CA LEU A 3 6.46 2.18 3.82
C LEU A 3 7.31 3.42 3.55
N LEU A 4 8.44 3.22 2.88
CA LEU A 4 9.30 4.30 2.41
C LEU A 4 8.92 4.66 0.98
N ARG A 5 8.56 5.91 0.71
CA ARG A 5 8.10 6.38 -0.60
C ARG A 5 9.13 7.21 -1.34
N LYS A 6 9.21 6.99 -2.64
CA LYS A 6 9.84 7.88 -3.60
C LYS A 6 8.78 8.42 -4.56
N TYR A 7 8.65 9.74 -4.57
CA TYR A 7 7.65 10.45 -5.36
C TYR A 7 8.18 10.80 -6.74
N TYR A 8 7.35 10.60 -7.76
CA TYR A 8 7.60 10.99 -9.14
C TYR A 8 6.42 11.80 -9.68
N GLN A 9 6.63 12.47 -10.81
CA GLN A 9 5.57 13.27 -11.45
C GLN A 9 4.36 12.41 -11.88
N THR A 10 4.59 11.17 -12.29
CA THR A 10 3.58 10.28 -12.89
C THR A 10 3.16 9.11 -11.98
N GLY A 11 3.71 9.02 -10.76
CA GLY A 11 3.41 7.94 -9.83
C GLY A 11 4.24 8.03 -8.55
N THR A 12 3.95 7.16 -7.60
CA THR A 12 4.75 7.01 -6.38
C THR A 12 5.16 5.55 -6.26
N ASN A 13 6.43 5.29 -6.00
CA ASN A 13 6.91 3.94 -5.73
C ASN A 13 7.34 3.86 -4.27
N GLY A 14 7.21 2.68 -3.68
CA GLY A 14 7.64 2.49 -2.31
C GLY A 14 8.31 1.16 -2.05
N ARG A 15 8.94 1.07 -0.88
CA ARG A 15 9.53 -0.14 -0.31
C ARG A 15 8.85 -0.41 1.02
N LEU A 16 8.23 -1.57 1.15
CA LEU A 16 7.46 -1.95 2.32
C LEU A 16 8.29 -2.88 3.20
N PHE A 17 8.41 -2.51 4.46
CA PHE A 17 9.15 -3.24 5.48
C PHE A 17 8.21 -3.75 6.58
N LEU A 18 8.47 -4.96 7.03
CA LEU A 18 7.87 -5.56 8.21
C LEU A 18 9.00 -6.10 9.09
N ASP A 19 9.02 -5.74 10.37
CA ASP A 19 10.05 -6.13 11.33
C ASP A 19 11.48 -5.86 10.84
N GLY A 20 11.67 -4.70 10.20
CA GLY A 20 12.96 -4.27 9.65
C GLY A 20 13.39 -4.97 8.34
N ARG A 21 12.62 -5.93 7.83
CA ARG A 21 12.91 -6.67 6.59
C ARG A 21 12.03 -6.19 5.45
N GLU A 22 12.62 -6.00 4.27
CA GLU A 22 11.86 -5.64 3.07
C GLU A 22 11.00 -6.81 2.62
N VAL A 23 9.69 -6.58 2.53
CA VAL A 23 8.70 -7.59 2.13
C VAL A 23 8.47 -7.53 0.62
N CYS A 24 8.25 -6.33 0.08
CA CYS A 24 8.03 -6.08 -1.34
C CYS A 24 8.17 -4.58 -1.66
N SER A 25 8.03 -4.23 -2.94
CA SER A 25 7.83 -2.85 -3.37
C SER A 25 6.34 -2.51 -3.46
N THR A 26 6.00 -1.23 -3.61
CA THR A 26 4.64 -0.75 -3.85
C THR A 26 4.60 0.27 -4.98
N ILE A 27 3.44 0.41 -5.61
CA ILE A 27 3.10 1.45 -6.57
C ILE A 27 1.81 2.15 -6.14
N GLU A 28 1.76 3.46 -6.39
CA GLU A 28 0.63 4.32 -6.06
C GLU A 28 0.52 5.45 -7.09
N LEU A 29 -0.58 6.20 -7.04
CA LEU A 29 -0.75 7.44 -7.79
C LEU A 29 0.29 8.50 -7.35
N PRO A 30 0.58 9.51 -8.19
CA PRO A 30 1.41 10.64 -7.77
C PRO A 30 0.78 11.39 -6.59
N TRP A 31 1.60 12.09 -5.81
CA TRP A 31 1.08 12.99 -4.78
C TRP A 31 0.42 14.22 -5.41
N LYS A 32 -0.86 14.44 -5.13
CA LYS A 32 -1.64 15.60 -5.56
C LYS A 32 -2.44 16.18 -4.39
N GLN A 33 -1.75 16.53 -3.31
CA GLN A 33 -2.32 17.19 -2.13
C GLN A 33 -3.52 16.42 -1.53
N ASN A 34 -3.41 15.08 -1.44
CA ASN A 34 -4.48 14.20 -0.94
C ASN A 34 -5.81 14.29 -1.73
N ALA A 35 -5.77 14.75 -2.99
CA ALA A 35 -6.97 14.83 -3.83
C ALA A 35 -7.59 13.45 -4.07
N ARG A 36 -8.92 13.36 -3.89
CA ARG A 36 -9.66 12.10 -3.98
C ARG A 36 -9.50 11.45 -5.35
N ARG A 37 -9.24 10.15 -5.38
CA ARG A 37 -9.16 9.29 -6.58
C ARG A 37 -8.01 9.61 -7.56
N ILE A 38 -7.20 10.63 -7.31
CA ILE A 38 -6.11 11.05 -8.21
C ILE A 38 -4.76 11.20 -7.48
N SER A 39 -4.74 11.04 -6.16
CA SER A 39 -3.55 11.16 -5.30
C SER A 39 -3.31 9.89 -4.50
N CYS A 40 -2.04 9.57 -4.20
CA CYS A 40 -1.72 8.73 -3.05
C CYS A 40 -2.12 9.44 -1.74
N ILE A 41 -2.30 8.66 -0.66
CA ILE A 41 -2.68 9.20 0.65
C ILE A 41 -1.50 9.93 1.32
N PRO A 42 -1.74 10.81 2.30
CA PRO A 42 -0.66 11.50 3.02
C PRO A 42 0.31 10.54 3.72
N GLU A 43 1.48 11.07 4.06
CA GLU A 43 2.38 10.44 5.02
C GLU A 43 1.76 10.48 6.42
N GLY A 44 2.09 9.50 7.25
CA GLY A 44 1.47 9.34 8.56
C GLY A 44 1.50 7.89 9.03
N THR A 45 0.92 7.64 10.20
CA THR A 45 0.75 6.29 10.74
C THR A 45 -0.73 5.95 10.77
N TYR A 46 -1.08 4.82 10.18
CA TYR A 46 -2.45 4.35 10.03
C TYR A 46 -2.58 2.94 10.59
N GLN A 47 -3.68 2.66 11.27
CA GLN A 47 -3.99 1.29 11.66
C GLN A 47 -4.37 0.48 10.41
N ILE A 48 -3.93 -0.77 10.36
CA ILE A 48 -4.26 -1.73 9.31
C ILE A 48 -5.20 -2.78 9.88
N THR A 49 -6.32 -2.99 9.21
CA THR A 49 -7.26 -4.08 9.53
C THR A 49 -7.41 -5.04 8.36
N LEU A 50 -7.63 -6.31 8.69
CA LEU A 50 -8.06 -7.31 7.72
C LEU A 50 -9.55 -7.15 7.48
N ARG A 51 -9.94 -7.18 6.21
CA ARG A 51 -11.34 -7.16 5.81
C ARG A 51 -11.57 -8.20 4.73
N TYR A 52 -12.67 -8.93 4.86
CA TYR A 52 -13.17 -9.83 3.84
C TYR A 52 -14.43 -9.23 3.21
N THR A 53 -14.53 -9.30 1.88
CA THR A 53 -15.76 -9.00 1.15
C THR A 53 -15.92 -9.97 -0.01
N LYS A 54 -17.16 -10.31 -0.38
CA LYS A 54 -17.44 -11.18 -1.55
C LYS A 54 -16.83 -10.67 -2.86
N ARG A 55 -16.58 -9.36 -2.98
CA ARG A 55 -16.10 -8.73 -4.22
C ARG A 55 -14.57 -8.70 -4.33
N TYR A 56 -13.85 -8.59 -3.22
CA TYR A 56 -12.41 -8.34 -3.20
C TYR A 56 -11.63 -9.35 -2.36
N ASP A 57 -12.29 -10.42 -1.93
CA ASP A 57 -11.78 -11.41 -0.99
C ASP A 57 -11.15 -10.73 0.24
N LEU A 58 -10.17 -11.41 0.84
CA LEU A 58 -9.40 -10.91 1.97
C LEU A 58 -8.40 -9.85 1.50
N HIS A 59 -8.47 -8.67 2.10
CA HIS A 59 -7.59 -7.56 1.79
C HIS A 59 -7.27 -6.74 3.05
N LEU A 60 -6.28 -5.86 2.93
CA LEU A 60 -5.90 -4.94 4.00
C LEU A 60 -6.55 -3.58 3.76
N MET A 61 -7.13 -3.01 4.82
CA MET A 61 -7.68 -1.66 4.84
C MET A 61 -6.76 -0.74 5.64
N VAL A 62 -6.51 0.45 5.10
CA VAL A 62 -5.79 1.54 5.77
C VAL A 62 -6.83 2.46 6.41
N ASN A 63 -6.89 2.47 7.73
CA ASN A 63 -7.94 3.16 8.48
C ASN A 63 -7.61 4.63 8.73
N ASP A 64 -8.66 5.42 8.98
CA ASP A 64 -8.60 6.80 9.47
C ASP A 64 -7.72 7.73 8.65
N VAL A 65 -7.70 7.52 7.32
CA VAL A 65 -6.99 8.41 6.40
C VAL A 65 -7.75 9.74 6.30
N PRO A 66 -7.14 10.90 6.64
CA PRO A 66 -7.85 12.18 6.66
C PRO A 66 -8.51 12.50 5.32
N GLY A 67 -9.82 12.74 5.32
CA GLY A 67 -10.60 13.10 4.14
C GLY A 67 -10.78 12.00 3.08
N ARG A 68 -10.33 10.76 3.37
CA ARG A 68 -10.36 9.62 2.44
C ARG A 68 -10.96 8.39 3.13
N ASN A 69 -11.78 7.66 2.38
CA ASN A 69 -12.37 6.41 2.83
C ASN A 69 -11.98 5.29 1.86
N PHE A 70 -12.09 4.04 2.32
CA PHE A 70 -11.87 2.83 1.52
C PHE A 70 -10.49 2.80 0.84
N ILE A 71 -9.44 3.16 1.59
CA ILE A 71 -8.06 3.01 1.14
C ILE A 71 -7.63 1.57 1.43
N LEU A 72 -7.32 0.84 0.38
CA LEU A 72 -7.00 -0.58 0.45
C LEU A 72 -5.55 -0.84 0.02
N MET A 73 -4.99 -1.96 0.47
CA MET A 73 -3.89 -2.60 -0.24
C MET A 73 -4.44 -3.72 -1.13
N HIS A 74 -4.33 -3.56 -2.45
CA HIS A 74 -4.83 -4.56 -3.39
C HIS A 74 -3.92 -4.71 -4.61
N ALA A 75 -4.07 -5.82 -5.32
CA ALA A 75 -3.27 -6.10 -6.50
C ALA A 75 -3.60 -5.11 -7.62
N ALA A 76 -2.57 -4.48 -8.19
CA ALA A 76 -2.57 -3.70 -9.42
C ALA A 76 -1.13 -3.62 -9.96
N ASN A 77 -0.95 -3.46 -11.27
CA ASN A 77 0.36 -3.34 -11.90
C ASN A 77 0.57 -1.98 -12.59
N ASP A 78 -0.49 -1.20 -12.80
CA ASP A 78 -0.47 0.17 -13.32
C ASP A 78 -1.34 1.08 -12.43
N ALA A 79 -0.69 1.95 -11.65
CA ALA A 79 -1.36 2.80 -10.69
C ALA A 79 -2.39 3.75 -11.34
N GLN A 80 -2.09 4.29 -12.52
CA GLN A 80 -2.98 5.27 -13.16
C GLN A 80 -4.23 4.62 -13.75
N LYS A 81 -4.17 3.34 -14.12
CA LYS A 81 -5.28 2.61 -14.71
C LYS A 81 -6.15 1.89 -13.67
N GLU A 82 -5.53 1.44 -12.58
CA GLU A 82 -6.15 0.48 -11.68
C GLU A 82 -6.36 1.02 -10.26
N LEU A 83 -5.75 2.15 -9.88
CA LEU A 83 -5.85 2.72 -8.53
C LEU A 83 -6.63 4.03 -8.50
N LEU A 84 -7.37 4.23 -7.41
CA LEU A 84 -8.08 5.47 -7.08
C LEU A 84 -7.59 6.02 -5.73
N GLY A 85 -6.28 5.92 -5.50
CA GLY A 85 -5.59 6.33 -4.28
C GLY A 85 -5.31 5.21 -3.28
N CYS A 86 -5.57 3.96 -3.66
CA CYS A 86 -5.13 2.76 -2.94
C CYS A 86 -3.61 2.53 -3.09
N ILE A 87 -3.10 1.55 -2.37
CA ILE A 87 -1.69 1.12 -2.42
C ILE A 87 -1.64 -0.24 -3.10
N ALA A 88 -0.78 -0.43 -4.10
CA ALA A 88 -0.61 -1.73 -4.73
C ALA A 88 0.78 -2.31 -4.45
N PRO A 89 0.88 -3.47 -3.77
CA PRO A 89 2.15 -4.15 -3.63
C PRO A 89 2.54 -4.84 -4.94
N VAL A 90 3.84 -4.86 -5.24
CA VAL A 90 4.44 -5.48 -6.43
C VAL A 90 5.78 -6.13 -6.06
N THR A 91 6.14 -7.20 -6.76
CA THR A 91 7.43 -7.87 -6.54
C THR A 91 8.57 -7.10 -7.20
N LYS A 92 8.28 -6.44 -8.33
CA LYS A 92 9.27 -5.68 -9.11
C LYS A 92 8.66 -4.38 -9.61
N ILE A 93 9.42 -3.28 -9.48
CA ILE A 93 9.09 -1.99 -10.11
C ILE A 93 9.50 -2.02 -11.59
N SER A 94 8.62 -1.58 -12.47
CA SER A 94 8.87 -1.41 -13.91
C SER A 94 8.87 0.06 -14.35
N GLY A 95 8.43 0.98 -13.49
CA GLY A 95 8.52 2.42 -13.69
C GLY A 95 7.79 3.20 -12.59
N PRO A 96 7.74 4.54 -12.67
CA PRO A 96 6.91 5.33 -11.76
C PRO A 96 5.45 4.91 -11.81
N GLY A 97 4.90 4.50 -10.66
CA GLY A 97 3.52 4.00 -10.57
C GLY A 97 3.26 2.70 -11.34
N ARG A 98 4.30 1.95 -11.75
CA ARG A 98 4.16 0.71 -12.52
C ARG A 98 5.04 -0.40 -11.97
N GLY A 99 4.48 -1.60 -11.90
CA GLY A 99 5.16 -2.77 -11.37
C GLY A 99 4.61 -4.08 -11.91
N LEU A 100 5.14 -5.19 -11.42
CA LEU A 100 4.82 -6.54 -11.89
C LEU A 100 4.56 -7.47 -10.71
N GLN A 101 3.79 -8.53 -10.99
CA GLN A 101 3.49 -9.63 -10.05
C GLN A 101 2.80 -9.19 -8.76
N SER A 102 1.87 -8.24 -8.86
CA SER A 102 1.17 -7.68 -7.70
C SER A 102 0.42 -8.69 -6.83
N ARG A 103 -0.16 -9.72 -7.43
CA ARG A 103 -0.85 -10.80 -6.69
C ARG A 103 0.10 -11.59 -5.78
N THR A 104 1.31 -11.87 -6.27
CA THR A 104 2.34 -12.58 -5.48
C THR A 104 2.79 -11.72 -4.30
N ALA A 105 3.03 -10.43 -4.52
CA ALA A 105 3.39 -9.50 -3.47
C ALA A 105 2.27 -9.30 -2.43
N LEU A 106 1.01 -9.19 -2.89
CA LEU A 106 -0.15 -9.07 -2.02
C LEU A 106 -0.30 -10.30 -1.13
N LYS A 107 -0.21 -11.51 -1.68
CA LYS A 107 -0.27 -12.76 -0.92
C LYS A 107 0.78 -12.78 0.18
N LYS A 108 2.04 -12.43 -0.16
CA LYS A 108 3.14 -12.38 0.81
C LYS A 108 2.86 -11.41 1.97
N ILE A 109 2.31 -10.23 1.69
CA ILE A 109 1.96 -9.27 2.74
C ILE A 109 0.80 -9.80 3.59
N LEU A 110 -0.25 -10.34 2.97
CA LEU A 110 -1.40 -10.90 3.69
C LEU A 110 -0.95 -12.01 4.66
N ASP A 111 -0.16 -12.98 4.19
CA ASP A 111 0.38 -14.07 5.02
C ASP A 111 1.25 -13.54 6.18
N CYS A 112 1.96 -12.43 5.97
CA CYS A 112 2.74 -11.76 6.99
C CYS A 112 1.87 -11.04 8.03
N VAL A 113 0.85 -10.30 7.60
CA VAL A 113 -0.03 -9.52 8.48
C VAL A 113 -0.99 -10.41 9.25
N LEU A 114 -1.54 -11.45 8.61
CA LEU A 114 -2.39 -12.46 9.26
C LEU A 114 -1.71 -13.07 10.48
N ARG A 115 -0.45 -13.50 10.35
CA ARG A 115 0.32 -14.05 11.47
C ARG A 115 0.52 -13.10 12.66
N HIS A 116 0.44 -11.79 12.44
CA HIS A 116 0.49 -10.81 13.52
C HIS A 116 -0.88 -10.66 14.19
N ILE A 117 -1.93 -10.53 13.38
CA ILE A 117 -3.30 -10.39 13.87
C ILE A 117 -3.77 -11.65 14.61
N ASP A 118 -3.42 -12.85 14.13
CA ASP A 118 -3.74 -14.13 14.78
C ASP A 118 -3.13 -14.25 16.19
N ARG A 119 -2.09 -13.47 16.49
CA ARG A 119 -1.46 -13.38 17.82
C ARG A 119 -2.07 -12.28 18.69
N GLY A 120 -3.19 -11.68 18.25
CA GLY A 120 -3.84 -10.56 18.93
C GLY A 120 -3.09 -9.23 18.81
N ALA A 121 -2.10 -9.12 17.91
CA ALA A 121 -1.35 -7.88 17.74
C ALA A 121 -2.06 -6.92 16.79
N GLU A 122 -2.10 -5.64 17.16
CA GLU A 122 -2.48 -4.58 16.24
C GLU A 122 -1.36 -4.32 15.22
N VAL A 123 -1.74 -4.05 13.98
CA VAL A 123 -0.78 -3.78 12.90
C VAL A 123 -0.94 -2.34 12.45
N TYR A 124 0.16 -1.60 12.45
CA TYR A 124 0.20 -0.22 11.97
C TYR A 124 1.09 -0.11 10.73
N LEU A 125 0.73 0.79 9.82
CA LEU A 125 1.52 1.20 8.66
C LEU A 125 1.98 2.64 8.86
N THR A 126 3.28 2.83 9.05
CA THR A 126 3.91 4.15 9.01
C THR A 126 4.43 4.42 7.60
N ILE A 127 3.92 5.48 6.98
CA ILE A 127 4.30 5.94 5.66
C ILE A 127 5.17 7.19 5.81
N LYS A 128 6.33 7.18 5.15
CA LYS A 128 7.24 8.34 5.14
C LYS A 128 8.02 8.42 3.83
N LYS A 129 8.45 9.62 3.46
CA LYS A 129 9.37 9.84 2.35
C LYS A 129 10.70 9.12 2.58
N ASP A 130 11.25 8.53 1.52
CA ASP A 130 12.64 8.08 1.48
C ASP A 130 13.55 9.29 1.25
N TRP A 131 14.47 9.51 2.20
CA TRP A 131 15.42 10.64 2.18
C TRP A 131 16.74 10.29 1.50
N ARG A 132 16.90 9.03 1.08
CA ARG A 132 18.11 8.52 0.41
C ARG A 132 18.08 8.70 -1.11
#